data_AF-A0A7K1EK54-F1
#
_entry.id   AF-A0A7K1EK54-F1
#
_cell.length_a   1.000
_cell.length_b   1.000
_cell.length_c   1.000
_cell.angle_alpha   90.00
_cell.angle_beta   90.00
_cell.angle_gamma   90.00
#
_symmetry.space_group_name_H-M   'P 1'
#
loop_
_entity.id
_entity.type
_entity.pdbx_description
1 polymer ?
#
loop_
_entity_poly.entity_id
_entity_poly.type
_entity_poly.pdbx_seq_one_letter_code
_entity_poly.pdbx_strand_id
1 'polypeptide(L)'
;MGRLPGGTYFGKVMHVVYELIDFSATDLEAEIAAVVDRVVVGALAEHREELIQGVLLSLRTPLGGIMGDTELSHISPSDRLAEMNFEMGLADVDAEVTVSEMAAVVEKCLRDAGREDDILLPYLIGVKETFKSPLLGLMNGSIDALLRVGTPGNQHYFITDYKTNRLDHDGVTTMIDGYSREALLEEMEHHDYPLQALIYGVAVYRHLRWTAPDIDADAAIAGMAYFFVRAMVGLDTPTHDGHRHGVFTWQAPPGLWSQLSDMLSRSAK
;
A
#
# COMPACT_ATOMS: atom_id res chain seq x y z
N MET A 1 6.02 10.88 -14.68
CA MET A 1 6.47 11.63 -13.48
C MET A 1 7.96 11.49 -13.13
N GLY A 2 8.72 10.55 -13.74
CA GLY A 2 10.12 10.28 -13.35
C GLY A 2 11.00 11.53 -13.15
N ARG A 3 10.95 12.49 -14.08
CA ARG A 3 11.81 13.69 -14.07
C ARG A 3 11.39 14.81 -13.11
N LEU A 4 10.19 14.74 -12.52
CA LEU A 4 9.65 15.79 -11.64
C LEU A 4 10.43 15.87 -10.33
N PRO A 5 10.64 17.07 -9.74
CA PRO A 5 11.34 17.24 -8.47
C PRO A 5 10.88 16.24 -7.39
N GLY A 6 11.83 15.74 -6.60
CA GLY A 6 11.56 14.87 -5.45
C GLY A 6 11.29 15.65 -4.17
N GLY A 7 11.03 14.92 -3.08
CA GLY A 7 10.98 15.45 -1.73
C GLY A 7 9.60 15.45 -1.08
N THR A 8 9.58 15.74 0.23
CA THR A 8 8.39 15.61 1.09
C THR A 8 7.21 16.45 0.63
N TYR A 9 7.44 17.67 0.10
CA TYR A 9 6.35 18.50 -0.42
C TYR A 9 5.68 17.87 -1.64
N PHE A 10 6.47 17.36 -2.60
CA PHE A 10 5.94 16.66 -3.77
C PHE A 10 5.09 15.47 -3.36
N GLY A 11 5.59 14.62 -2.45
CA GLY A 11 4.85 13.48 -1.94
C GLY A 11 3.49 13.89 -1.37
N LYS A 12 3.46 14.84 -0.43
CA LYS A 12 2.22 15.35 0.18
C LYS A 12 1.21 15.84 -0.84
N VAL A 13 1.66 16.61 -1.83
CA VAL A 13 0.78 17.11 -2.91
C VAL A 13 0.21 15.95 -3.72
N MET A 14 1.02 14.95 -4.06
CA MET A 14 0.54 13.81 -4.83
C MET A 14 -0.47 12.96 -4.08
N HIS A 15 -0.32 12.73 -2.76
CA HIS A 15 -1.35 12.04 -1.97
C HIS A 15 -2.70 12.74 -2.08
N VAL A 16 -2.72 14.08 -1.90
CA VAL A 16 -3.94 14.88 -2.04
C VAL A 16 -4.51 14.82 -3.46
N VAL A 17 -3.65 14.80 -4.49
CA VAL A 17 -4.11 14.63 -5.88
C VAL A 17 -4.82 13.28 -6.06
N TYR A 18 -4.22 12.16 -5.64
CA TYR A 18 -4.84 10.84 -5.77
C TYR A 18 -6.12 10.68 -4.93
N GLU A 19 -6.16 11.27 -3.74
CA GLU A 19 -7.34 11.31 -2.88
C GLU A 19 -8.52 11.98 -3.61
N LEU A 20 -8.28 13.13 -4.23
CA LEU A 20 -9.34 13.99 -4.76
C LEU A 20 -9.83 13.65 -6.17
N ILE A 21 -9.07 12.89 -6.97
CA ILE A 21 -9.50 12.51 -8.32
C ILE A 21 -10.67 11.52 -8.23
N ASP A 22 -11.74 11.78 -8.99
CA ASP A 22 -12.76 10.78 -9.30
C ASP A 22 -12.29 9.86 -10.43
N PHE A 23 -11.89 8.63 -10.09
CA PHE A 23 -11.44 7.62 -11.07
C PHE A 23 -12.54 7.23 -12.05
N SER A 24 -13.82 7.46 -11.73
CA SER A 24 -14.96 7.15 -12.61
C SER A 24 -15.37 8.29 -13.54
N ALA A 25 -14.65 9.42 -13.52
CA ALA A 25 -14.92 10.54 -14.41
C ALA A 25 -14.91 10.09 -15.89
N THR A 26 -15.93 10.50 -16.64
CA THR A 26 -16.04 10.17 -18.08
C THR A 26 -14.86 10.72 -18.88
N ASP A 27 -14.41 11.93 -18.53
CA ASP A 27 -13.17 12.52 -19.02
C ASP A 27 -12.15 12.58 -17.87
N LEU A 28 -11.46 11.46 -17.66
CA LEU A 28 -10.48 11.32 -16.58
C LEU A 28 -9.33 12.32 -16.71
N GLU A 29 -8.92 12.67 -17.92
CA GLU A 29 -7.81 13.62 -18.13
C GLU A 29 -8.24 15.04 -17.72
N ALA A 30 -9.46 15.46 -18.06
CA ALA A 30 -10.01 16.74 -17.61
C ALA A 30 -10.21 16.78 -16.09
N GLU A 31 -10.64 15.68 -15.47
CA GLU A 31 -10.75 15.57 -14.01
C GLU A 31 -9.39 15.72 -13.33
N ILE A 32 -8.36 14.99 -13.80
CA ILE A 32 -6.99 15.11 -13.29
C ILE A 32 -6.49 16.54 -13.44
N ALA A 33 -6.72 17.17 -14.60
CA ALA A 33 -6.34 18.55 -14.85
C ALA A 33 -6.98 19.52 -13.85
N ALA A 34 -8.28 19.37 -13.58
CA ALA A 34 -9.01 20.20 -12.63
C ALA A 34 -8.47 20.03 -11.19
N VAL A 35 -8.16 18.80 -10.78
CA VAL A 35 -7.57 18.53 -9.46
C VAL A 35 -6.16 19.10 -9.35
N VAL A 36 -5.32 18.89 -10.37
CA VAL A 36 -3.96 19.45 -10.43
C VAL A 36 -4.01 20.98 -10.33
N ASP A 37 -4.89 21.65 -11.08
CA ASP A 37 -5.04 23.11 -11.05
C ASP A 37 -5.49 23.64 -9.69
N ARG A 38 -6.26 22.85 -8.95
CA ARG A 38 -6.74 23.21 -7.62
C ARG A 38 -5.68 23.03 -6.53
N VAL A 39 -4.88 21.97 -6.61
CA VAL A 39 -4.01 21.51 -5.51
C VAL A 39 -2.55 21.93 -5.72
N VAL A 40 -2.08 21.90 -6.96
CA VAL A 40 -0.66 22.10 -7.28
C VAL A 40 -0.36 23.58 -7.41
N VAL A 41 0.50 24.08 -6.52
CA VAL A 41 0.91 25.50 -6.47
C VAL A 41 2.43 25.66 -6.45
N GLY A 42 2.90 26.88 -6.72
CA GLY A 42 4.31 27.25 -6.70
C GLY A 42 5.11 26.62 -7.84
N ALA A 43 6.38 26.30 -7.61
CA ALA A 43 7.27 25.76 -8.63
C ALA A 43 6.76 24.45 -9.26
N LEU A 44 5.94 23.67 -8.54
CA LEU A 44 5.39 22.42 -9.08
C LEU A 44 4.32 22.68 -10.16
N ALA A 45 3.65 23.84 -10.14
CA ALA A 45 2.68 24.23 -11.15
C ALA A 45 3.33 24.48 -12.53
N GLU A 46 4.63 24.76 -12.58
CA GLU A 46 5.40 24.87 -13.83
C GLU A 46 5.46 23.53 -14.59
N HIS A 47 5.21 22.41 -13.89
CA HIS A 47 5.22 21.05 -14.42
C HIS A 47 3.82 20.47 -14.65
N ARG A 48 2.80 21.33 -14.79
CA ARG A 48 1.39 20.95 -14.89
C ARG A 48 1.12 19.80 -15.88
N GLU A 49 1.59 19.92 -17.11
CA GLU A 49 1.33 18.91 -18.15
C GLU A 49 1.96 17.55 -17.81
N GLU A 50 3.17 17.57 -17.26
CA GLU A 50 3.92 16.37 -16.86
C GLU A 50 3.27 15.66 -15.66
N LEU A 51 2.64 16.42 -14.77
CA LEU A 51 1.84 15.91 -13.66
C LEU A 51 0.56 15.24 -14.16
N ILE A 52 -0.21 15.93 -15.01
CA ILE A 52 -1.47 15.40 -15.55
C ILE A 52 -1.20 14.10 -16.31
N GLN A 53 -0.26 14.12 -17.26
CA GLN A 53 0.10 12.94 -18.03
C GLN A 53 0.64 11.83 -17.13
N GLY A 54 1.45 12.20 -16.15
CA GLY A 54 2.03 11.28 -15.18
C GLY A 54 0.98 10.53 -14.36
N VAL A 55 -0.01 11.25 -13.82
CA VAL A 55 -1.12 10.68 -13.05
C VAL A 55 -2.04 9.86 -13.94
N LEU A 56 -2.34 10.33 -15.14
CA LEU A 56 -3.16 9.57 -16.08
C LEU A 56 -2.54 8.21 -16.40
N LEU A 57 -1.22 8.18 -16.65
CA LEU A 57 -0.50 6.94 -16.92
C LEU A 57 -0.44 6.03 -15.70
N SER A 58 -0.23 6.57 -14.49
CA SER A 58 -0.22 5.74 -13.29
C SER A 58 -1.59 5.09 -13.05
N LEU A 59 -2.68 5.85 -13.25
CA LEU A 59 -4.04 5.32 -13.10
C LEU A 59 -4.41 4.27 -14.16
N ARG A 60 -3.76 4.31 -15.32
CA ARG A 60 -3.95 3.37 -16.44
C ARG A 60 -2.87 2.28 -16.54
N THR A 61 -2.05 2.13 -15.51
CA THR A 61 -1.05 1.06 -15.48
C THR A 61 -1.74 -0.21 -14.98
N PRO A 62 -1.71 -1.32 -15.76
CA PRO A 62 -2.12 -2.62 -15.26
C PRO A 62 -1.29 -2.97 -14.02
N LEU A 63 -1.93 -3.38 -12.93
CA LEU A 63 -1.26 -3.52 -11.63
C LEU A 63 -0.40 -4.80 -11.52
N GLY A 64 -0.69 -5.82 -12.32
CA GLY A 64 0.02 -7.09 -12.33
C GLY A 64 -0.10 -7.89 -11.02
N GLY A 65 0.71 -8.94 -10.91
CA GLY A 65 0.72 -9.85 -9.77
C GLY A 65 -0.67 -10.37 -9.41
N ILE A 66 -1.00 -10.33 -8.12
CA ILE A 66 -2.30 -10.76 -7.59
C ILE A 66 -3.48 -9.85 -7.99
N MET A 67 -3.19 -8.67 -8.55
CA MET A 67 -4.21 -7.72 -9.03
C MET A 67 -4.42 -7.81 -10.55
N GLY A 68 -3.60 -8.59 -11.26
CA GLY A 68 -3.74 -8.87 -12.69
C GLY A 68 -3.79 -7.61 -13.56
N ASP A 69 -4.63 -7.62 -14.59
CA ASP A 69 -4.76 -6.48 -15.51
C ASP A 69 -5.67 -5.35 -14.98
N THR A 70 -6.00 -5.36 -13.68
CA THR A 70 -6.75 -4.27 -13.06
C THR A 70 -5.97 -2.96 -13.21
N GLU A 71 -6.67 -1.87 -13.50
CA GLU A 71 -6.14 -0.52 -13.51
C GLU A 71 -6.83 0.28 -12.40
N LEU A 72 -6.14 1.23 -11.76
CA LEU A 72 -6.75 2.08 -10.74
C LEU A 72 -7.94 2.88 -11.30
N SER A 73 -7.83 3.34 -12.55
CA SER A 73 -8.90 4.05 -13.26
C SER A 73 -10.18 3.24 -13.47
N HIS A 74 -10.13 1.91 -13.34
CA HIS A 74 -11.31 1.03 -13.43
C HIS A 74 -11.92 0.70 -12.08
N ILE A 75 -11.34 1.17 -10.97
CA ILE A 75 -11.89 0.95 -9.63
C ILE A 75 -12.99 1.99 -9.39
N SER A 76 -14.20 1.50 -9.13
CA SER A 76 -15.34 2.38 -8.87
C SER A 76 -15.15 3.16 -7.55
N PRO A 77 -15.75 4.36 -7.40
CA PRO A 77 -15.72 5.08 -6.13
C PRO A 77 -16.30 4.25 -4.96
N SER A 78 -17.27 3.36 -5.22
CA SER A 78 -17.82 2.46 -4.19
C SER A 78 -16.88 1.31 -3.79
N ASP A 79 -15.82 1.10 -4.56
CA ASP A 79 -14.78 0.11 -4.32
C ASP A 79 -13.46 0.74 -3.86
N ARG A 80 -13.45 2.05 -3.61
CA ARG A 80 -12.30 2.80 -3.13
C ARG A 80 -12.68 3.66 -1.94
N LEU A 81 -12.21 3.27 -0.76
CA LEU A 81 -12.26 4.14 0.42
C LEU A 81 -10.93 4.91 0.49
N ALA A 82 -10.92 6.13 -0.05
CA ALA A 82 -9.77 7.02 0.00
C ALA A 82 -9.61 7.66 1.40
N GLU A 83 -8.36 7.87 1.81
CA GLU A 83 -7.95 8.48 3.08
C GLU A 83 -8.70 7.90 4.30
N MET A 84 -8.56 6.60 4.51
CA MET A 84 -9.16 5.93 5.65
C MET A 84 -8.36 6.24 6.92
N ASN A 85 -8.82 7.24 7.66
CA ASN A 85 -8.36 7.52 9.00
C ASN A 85 -8.79 6.43 9.98
N PHE A 86 -7.90 6.05 10.88
CA PHE A 86 -8.21 5.12 11.96
C PHE A 86 -7.65 5.60 13.29
N GLU A 87 -8.33 5.18 14.34
CA GLU A 87 -7.86 5.23 15.72
C GLU A 87 -8.12 3.84 16.31
N MET A 88 -7.08 3.22 16.87
CA MET A 88 -7.21 1.91 17.49
C MET A 88 -6.41 1.80 18.77
N GLY A 89 -7.01 1.16 19.77
CA GLY A 89 -6.30 0.75 20.98
C GLY A 89 -5.30 -0.37 20.66
N LEU A 90 -4.13 -0.29 21.28
CA LEU A 90 -3.13 -1.35 21.31
C LEU A 90 -3.26 -2.14 22.61
N ALA A 91 -2.33 -3.06 22.83
CA ALA A 91 -2.31 -3.89 24.02
C ALA A 91 -2.13 -3.05 25.30
N ASP A 92 -2.59 -3.60 26.42
CA ASP A 92 -2.36 -2.98 27.73
C ASP A 92 -0.86 -2.91 28.02
N VAL A 93 -0.43 -1.88 28.78
CA VAL A 93 0.98 -1.62 29.12
C VAL A 93 1.66 -2.86 29.71
N ASP A 94 0.91 -3.64 30.49
CA ASP A 94 1.40 -4.83 31.19
C ASP A 94 1.39 -6.11 30.32
N ALA A 95 0.89 -6.04 29.08
CA ALA A 95 0.86 -7.18 28.15
C ALA A 95 2.18 -7.39 27.38
N GLU A 96 3.13 -6.46 27.50
CA GLU A 96 4.48 -6.50 26.89
C GLU A 96 4.50 -6.85 25.39
N VAL A 97 3.45 -6.49 24.65
CA VAL A 97 3.36 -6.73 23.21
C VAL A 97 4.38 -5.87 22.47
N THR A 98 5.14 -6.48 21.55
CA THR A 98 6.24 -5.82 20.82
C THR A 98 6.09 -5.95 19.32
N VAL A 99 6.82 -5.10 18.59
CA VAL A 99 6.98 -5.22 17.12
C VAL A 99 7.60 -6.56 16.73
N SER A 100 8.55 -7.09 17.52
CA SER A 100 9.11 -8.44 17.27
C SER A 100 8.04 -9.54 17.31
N GLU A 101 7.05 -9.41 18.19
CA GLU A 101 5.97 -10.39 18.28
C GLU A 101 5.04 -10.32 17.06
N MET A 102 4.77 -9.11 16.53
CA MET A 102 4.08 -8.96 15.26
C MET A 102 4.78 -9.74 14.15
N ALA A 103 6.10 -9.59 14.03
CA ALA A 103 6.88 -10.32 13.04
C ALA A 103 6.82 -11.85 13.25
N ALA A 104 6.85 -12.32 14.50
CA ALA A 104 6.72 -13.74 14.83
C ALA A 104 5.34 -14.32 14.45
N VAL A 105 4.25 -13.54 14.62
CA VAL A 105 2.91 -13.94 14.18
C VAL A 105 2.87 -14.07 12.66
N VAL A 106 3.44 -13.11 11.92
CA VAL A 106 3.48 -13.17 10.45
C VAL A 106 4.26 -14.40 9.98
N GLU A 107 5.45 -14.64 10.54
CA GLU A 107 6.28 -15.81 10.21
C GLU A 107 5.53 -17.13 10.47
N LYS A 108 4.85 -17.24 11.62
CA LYS A 108 4.03 -18.42 11.94
C LYS A 108 2.93 -18.63 10.89
N CYS A 109 2.19 -17.58 10.51
CA CYS A 109 1.12 -17.69 9.52
C CYS A 109 1.65 -18.09 8.14
N LEU A 110 2.81 -17.57 7.74
CA LEU A 110 3.49 -17.96 6.49
C LEU A 110 3.87 -19.44 6.51
N ARG A 111 4.47 -19.91 7.61
CA ARG A 111 4.84 -21.32 7.80
C ARG A 111 3.61 -22.24 7.77
N ASP A 112 2.55 -21.88 8.49
CA ASP A 112 1.29 -22.64 8.52
C ASP A 112 0.64 -22.72 7.12
N ALA A 113 0.86 -21.70 6.27
CA ALA A 113 0.44 -21.67 4.88
C ALA A 113 1.42 -22.35 3.90
N GLY A 114 2.52 -22.95 4.39
CA GLY A 114 3.53 -23.60 3.55
C GLY A 114 4.40 -22.63 2.73
N ARG A 115 4.47 -21.35 3.12
CA ARG A 115 5.25 -20.30 2.44
C ARG A 115 6.59 -20.09 3.15
N GLU A 116 7.46 -21.09 3.11
CA GLU A 116 8.77 -21.06 3.78
C GLU A 116 9.81 -20.20 3.05
N ASP A 117 9.57 -19.88 1.77
CA ASP A 117 10.42 -19.02 0.92
C ASP A 117 9.76 -17.66 0.61
N ASP A 118 8.92 -17.16 1.52
CA ASP A 118 8.22 -15.89 1.32
C ASP A 118 9.16 -14.67 1.26
N ILE A 119 8.88 -13.74 0.34
CA ILE A 119 9.72 -12.57 0.08
C ILE A 119 9.92 -11.66 1.31
N LEU A 120 8.99 -11.67 2.27
CA LEU A 120 9.10 -10.83 3.47
C LEU A 120 9.82 -11.52 4.64
N LEU A 121 10.20 -12.80 4.53
CA LEU A 121 10.89 -13.49 5.63
C LEU A 121 12.22 -12.83 6.05
N PRO A 122 13.10 -12.40 5.12
CA PRO A 122 14.33 -11.70 5.49
C PRO A 122 14.06 -10.43 6.32
N TYR A 123 13.10 -9.61 5.87
CA TYR A 123 12.63 -8.43 6.59
C TYR A 123 12.14 -8.77 8.00
N LEU A 124 11.27 -9.77 8.15
CA LEU A 124 10.70 -10.18 9.44
C LEU A 124 11.77 -10.65 10.44
N ILE A 125 12.85 -11.27 9.95
CA ILE A 125 14.01 -11.63 10.78
C ILE A 125 14.70 -10.36 11.30
N GLY A 126 15.01 -9.40 10.41
CA GLY A 126 15.63 -8.14 10.79
C GLY A 126 14.80 -7.31 11.77
N VAL A 127 13.46 -7.33 11.62
CA VAL A 127 12.54 -6.67 12.55
C VAL A 127 12.64 -7.25 13.97
N LYS A 128 12.67 -8.58 14.11
CA LYS A 128 12.82 -9.25 15.42
C LYS A 128 14.14 -8.93 16.11
N GLU A 129 15.20 -8.69 15.34
CA GLU A 129 16.52 -8.35 15.89
C GLU A 129 16.61 -6.88 16.30
N THR A 130 15.92 -6.00 15.58
CA THR A 130 16.04 -4.53 15.70
C THR A 130 15.01 -3.93 16.66
N PHE A 131 13.74 -4.32 16.54
CA PHE A 131 12.64 -3.65 17.23
C PHE A 131 12.18 -4.39 18.47
N LYS A 132 12.67 -3.95 19.64
CA LYS A 132 12.19 -4.39 20.97
C LYS A 132 11.19 -3.43 21.60
N SER A 133 10.72 -2.45 20.83
CA SER A 133 9.82 -1.41 21.31
C SER A 133 8.43 -1.98 21.59
N PRO A 134 7.81 -1.61 22.72
CA PRO A 134 6.47 -2.06 23.05
C PRO A 134 5.42 -1.30 22.20
N LEU A 135 4.32 -1.99 21.88
CA LEU A 135 3.17 -1.45 21.12
C LEU A 135 2.00 -1.23 22.09
N LEU A 136 1.93 -0.03 22.68
CA LEU A 136 1.03 0.28 23.79
C LEU A 136 0.24 1.57 23.55
N GLY A 137 -0.94 1.65 24.15
CA GLY A 137 -1.75 2.86 24.18
C GLY A 137 -2.65 3.00 22.95
N LEU A 138 -2.68 4.21 22.38
CA LEU A 138 -3.55 4.55 21.25
C LEU A 138 -2.71 4.81 20.01
N MET A 139 -3.10 4.23 18.88
CA MET A 139 -2.47 4.47 17.60
C MET A 139 -3.47 5.10 16.64
N ASN A 140 -3.04 6.17 15.99
CA ASN A 140 -3.76 6.77 14.87
C ASN A 140 -2.89 6.71 13.61
N GLY A 141 -3.55 6.77 12.47
CA GLY A 141 -2.93 6.78 11.16
C GLY A 141 -3.96 6.98 10.07
N SER A 142 -3.46 7.09 8.84
CA SER A 142 -4.29 7.21 7.64
C SER A 142 -3.76 6.26 6.57
N ILE A 143 -4.68 5.52 5.96
CA ILE A 143 -4.42 4.64 4.83
C ILE A 143 -4.85 5.41 3.58
N ASP A 144 -3.93 5.59 2.61
CA ASP A 144 -4.21 6.36 1.40
C ASP A 144 -5.44 5.87 0.67
N ALA A 145 -5.54 4.56 0.49
CA ALA A 145 -6.76 3.93 0.00
C ALA A 145 -6.88 2.47 0.45
N LEU A 146 -8.10 2.09 0.81
CA LEU A 146 -8.52 0.69 0.84
C LEU A 146 -9.25 0.38 -0.47
N LEU A 147 -8.66 -0.51 -1.28
CA LEU A 147 -9.21 -0.88 -2.58
C LEU A 147 -9.92 -2.23 -2.50
N ARG A 148 -11.10 -2.31 -3.09
CA ARG A 148 -11.84 -3.56 -3.28
C ARG A 148 -11.76 -3.97 -4.75
N VAL A 149 -11.07 -5.07 -5.03
CA VAL A 149 -10.79 -5.54 -6.40
C VAL A 149 -11.30 -6.95 -6.58
N GLY A 150 -11.81 -7.26 -7.77
CA GLY A 150 -12.32 -8.58 -8.13
C GLY A 150 -13.71 -8.51 -8.76
N THR A 151 -14.40 -9.64 -8.78
CA THR A 151 -15.76 -9.74 -9.35
C THR A 151 -16.79 -9.86 -8.23
N PRO A 152 -18.07 -9.50 -8.48
CA PRO A 152 -19.12 -9.70 -7.48
C PRO A 152 -19.15 -11.14 -6.96
N GLY A 153 -18.99 -11.32 -5.65
CA GLY A 153 -18.90 -12.63 -5.00
C GLY A 153 -17.49 -13.20 -4.83
N ASN A 154 -16.46 -12.58 -5.44
CA ASN A 154 -15.05 -12.87 -5.21
C ASN A 154 -14.25 -11.55 -5.21
N GLN A 155 -14.56 -10.71 -4.23
CA GLN A 155 -13.90 -9.42 -4.03
C GLN A 155 -12.85 -9.54 -2.92
N HIS A 156 -11.72 -8.89 -3.14
CA HIS A 156 -10.59 -8.85 -2.24
C HIS A 156 -10.24 -7.40 -1.91
N TYR A 157 -9.92 -7.16 -0.64
CA TYR A 157 -9.48 -5.88 -0.13
C TYR A 157 -7.96 -5.80 -0.11
N PHE A 158 -7.41 -4.68 -0.57
CA PHE A 158 -5.98 -4.37 -0.55
C PHE A 158 -5.73 -3.12 0.26
N ILE A 159 -4.81 -3.21 1.23
CA ILE A 159 -4.24 -2.03 1.90
C ILE A 159 -3.26 -1.38 0.93
N THR A 160 -3.45 -0.10 0.61
CA THR A 160 -2.63 0.56 -0.40
C THR A 160 -2.06 1.89 0.03
N ASP A 161 -0.96 2.26 -0.63
CA ASP A 161 -0.24 3.52 -0.42
C ASP A 161 0.39 3.99 -1.73
N TYR A 162 0.38 5.31 -1.96
CA TYR A 162 0.97 5.96 -3.12
C TYR A 162 2.36 6.49 -2.78
N LYS A 163 3.41 5.81 -3.28
CA LYS A 163 4.80 6.21 -3.07
C LYS A 163 5.33 7.07 -4.21
N THR A 164 5.97 8.18 -3.84
CA THR A 164 6.64 9.10 -4.77
C THR A 164 8.16 9.05 -4.65
N ASN A 165 8.68 8.01 -4.01
CA ASN A 165 10.10 7.73 -3.84
C ASN A 165 10.83 7.73 -5.19
N ARG A 166 12.07 8.19 -5.19
CA ARG A 166 12.97 8.17 -6.35
C ARG A 166 13.98 7.04 -6.17
N LEU A 167 13.91 6.05 -7.04
CA LEU A 167 14.75 4.85 -6.98
C LEU A 167 15.81 4.81 -8.10
N ASP A 168 16.05 5.94 -8.76
CA ASP A 168 17.15 6.11 -9.70
C ASP A 168 18.47 6.31 -8.96
N HIS A 169 19.07 5.21 -8.50
CA HIS A 169 20.40 5.18 -7.92
C HIS A 169 21.51 4.99 -8.98
N ASP A 170 22.76 5.27 -8.60
CA ASP A 170 23.92 5.06 -9.46
C ASP A 170 23.97 3.60 -9.95
N GLY A 171 24.14 3.40 -11.27
CA GLY A 171 24.25 2.07 -11.89
C GLY A 171 22.99 1.53 -12.57
N VAL A 172 21.84 2.21 -12.46
CA VAL A 172 20.61 1.84 -13.18
C VAL A 172 20.72 2.28 -14.67
N THR A 173 20.49 1.35 -15.61
CA THR A 173 20.63 1.62 -17.06
C THR A 173 19.51 2.54 -17.57
N THR A 174 18.27 2.34 -17.13
CA THR A 174 17.15 3.26 -17.39
C THR A 174 16.36 3.54 -16.11
N MET A 175 15.85 4.76 -15.93
CA MET A 175 15.15 5.17 -14.69
C MET A 175 14.06 4.20 -14.22
N ILE A 176 13.37 3.52 -15.15
CA ILE A 176 12.29 2.59 -14.83
C ILE A 176 12.80 1.26 -14.26
N ASP A 177 14.05 0.87 -14.54
CA ASP A 177 14.65 -0.38 -14.02
C ASP A 177 14.91 -0.30 -12.51
N GLY A 178 15.08 0.90 -11.96
CA GLY A 178 15.17 1.13 -10.51
C GLY A 178 13.87 0.83 -9.76
N TYR A 179 12.80 0.46 -10.47
CA TYR A 179 11.51 0.08 -9.90
C TYR A 179 11.13 -1.36 -10.24
N SER A 180 12.12 -2.21 -10.51
CA SER A 180 11.91 -3.66 -10.60
C SER A 180 11.37 -4.22 -9.28
N ARG A 181 10.83 -5.44 -9.31
CA ARG A 181 10.27 -6.07 -8.10
C ARG A 181 11.29 -6.16 -6.96
N GLU A 182 12.55 -6.45 -7.29
CA GLU A 182 13.66 -6.58 -6.35
C GLU A 182 14.02 -5.21 -5.75
N ALA A 183 14.15 -4.18 -6.58
CA ALA A 183 14.42 -2.82 -6.12
C ALA A 183 13.28 -2.27 -5.25
N LEU A 184 12.03 -2.60 -5.60
CA LEU A 184 10.87 -2.26 -4.76
C LEU A 184 10.91 -3.01 -3.43
N LEU A 185 11.29 -4.29 -3.39
CA LEU A 185 11.41 -5.03 -2.14
C LEU A 185 12.46 -4.37 -1.22
N GLU A 186 13.64 -4.05 -1.74
CA GLU A 186 14.69 -3.34 -0.98
C GLU A 186 14.19 -2.00 -0.41
N GLU A 187 13.47 -1.22 -1.23
CA GLU A 187 12.91 0.06 -0.80
C GLU A 187 11.80 -0.10 0.25
N MET A 188 10.96 -1.14 0.10
CA MET A 188 9.92 -1.49 1.08
C MET A 188 10.54 -1.84 2.42
N GLU A 189 11.60 -2.65 2.43
CA GLU A 189 12.33 -3.02 3.65
C GLU A 189 13.02 -1.82 4.29
N HIS A 190 13.69 -0.98 3.49
CA HIS A 190 14.45 0.17 3.98
C HIS A 190 13.59 1.20 4.74
N HIS A 191 12.31 1.33 4.37
CA HIS A 191 11.38 2.29 4.96
C HIS A 191 10.35 1.64 5.90
N ASP A 192 10.51 0.37 6.25
CA ASP A 192 9.59 -0.38 7.11
C ASP A 192 8.12 -0.35 6.61
N TYR A 193 7.91 -0.22 5.30
CA TYR A 193 6.58 -0.20 4.71
C TYR A 193 5.78 -1.50 4.94
N PRO A 194 6.39 -2.71 4.99
CA PRO A 194 5.64 -3.89 5.38
C PRO A 194 5.07 -3.81 6.80
N LEU A 195 5.81 -3.26 7.77
CA LEU A 195 5.31 -3.06 9.13
C LEU A 195 4.14 -2.07 9.15
N GLN A 196 4.25 -0.96 8.42
CA GLN A 196 3.16 -0.01 8.22
C GLN A 196 1.90 -0.70 7.66
N ALA A 197 2.05 -1.48 6.58
CA ALA A 197 0.95 -2.19 5.95
C ALA A 197 0.28 -3.23 6.87
N LEU A 198 1.06 -3.92 7.71
CA LEU A 198 0.53 -4.87 8.69
C LEU A 198 -0.32 -4.17 9.76
N ILE A 199 0.14 -3.03 10.27
CA ILE A 199 -0.62 -2.19 11.20
C ILE A 199 -1.92 -1.70 10.56
N TYR A 200 -1.84 -1.20 9.34
CA TYR A 200 -3.00 -0.75 8.57
C TYR A 200 -3.99 -1.89 8.31
N GLY A 201 -3.49 -3.09 8.02
CA GLY A 201 -4.33 -4.28 7.84
C GLY A 201 -5.10 -4.66 9.10
N VAL A 202 -4.52 -4.50 10.30
CA VAL A 202 -5.26 -4.70 11.56
C VAL A 202 -6.36 -3.65 11.72
N ALA A 203 -6.08 -2.38 11.39
CA ALA A 203 -7.10 -1.32 11.44
C ALA A 203 -8.26 -1.61 10.48
N VAL A 204 -7.97 -2.04 9.25
CA VAL A 204 -8.98 -2.46 8.27
C VAL A 204 -9.76 -3.69 8.75
N TYR A 205 -9.08 -4.70 9.30
CA TYR A 205 -9.74 -5.89 9.85
C TYR A 205 -10.75 -5.54 10.94
N ARG A 206 -10.34 -4.71 11.92
CA ARG A 206 -11.22 -4.23 13.00
C ARG A 206 -12.37 -3.38 12.46
N HIS A 207 -12.10 -2.54 11.46
CA HIS A 207 -13.13 -1.75 10.79
C HIS A 207 -14.17 -2.63 10.09
N LEU A 208 -13.75 -3.58 9.24
CA LEU A 208 -14.67 -4.48 8.52
C LEU A 208 -15.50 -5.34 9.47
N ARG A 209 -14.90 -5.84 10.57
CA ARG A 209 -15.62 -6.55 11.63
C ARG A 209 -16.76 -5.73 12.25
N TRP A 210 -16.60 -4.41 12.29
CA TRP A 210 -17.60 -3.49 12.84
C TRP A 210 -18.64 -3.06 11.79
N THR A 211 -18.20 -2.72 10.58
CA THR A 211 -19.06 -2.11 9.55
C THR A 211 -19.71 -3.12 8.61
N ALA A 212 -19.12 -4.30 8.46
CA ALA A 212 -19.58 -5.38 7.58
C ALA A 212 -19.43 -6.75 8.26
N PRO A 213 -20.16 -7.02 9.36
CA PRO A 213 -19.98 -8.22 10.18
C PRO A 213 -20.27 -9.54 9.46
N ASP A 214 -21.00 -9.50 8.33
CA ASP A 214 -21.30 -10.66 7.50
C ASP A 214 -20.13 -11.06 6.57
N ILE A 215 -19.10 -10.21 6.45
CA ILE A 215 -17.88 -10.49 5.68
C ILE A 215 -16.87 -11.19 6.59
N ASP A 216 -16.30 -12.30 6.11
CA ASP A 216 -15.08 -12.86 6.69
C ASP A 216 -13.90 -11.92 6.39
N ALA A 217 -13.65 -10.98 7.30
CA ALA A 217 -12.63 -9.96 7.13
C ALA A 217 -11.22 -10.53 6.95
N ASP A 218 -10.93 -11.71 7.53
CA ASP A 218 -9.60 -12.32 7.41
C ASP A 218 -9.38 -12.85 5.97
N ALA A 219 -10.39 -13.54 5.43
CA ALA A 219 -10.36 -14.02 4.05
C ALA A 219 -10.51 -12.89 3.01
N ALA A 220 -11.23 -11.82 3.36
CA ALA A 220 -11.52 -10.73 2.44
C ALA A 220 -10.31 -9.82 2.22
N ILE A 221 -9.46 -9.60 3.21
CA ILE A 221 -8.24 -8.78 3.07
C ILE A 221 -7.13 -9.63 2.45
N ALA A 222 -6.90 -9.46 1.15
CA ALA A 222 -5.95 -10.27 0.40
C ALA A 222 -4.49 -9.89 0.64
N GLY A 223 -4.20 -8.67 1.09
CA GLY A 223 -2.83 -8.23 1.33
C GLY A 223 -2.62 -6.74 1.09
N MET A 224 -1.41 -6.39 0.67
CA MET A 224 -0.99 -5.00 0.45
C MET A 224 -0.60 -4.77 -1.02
N ALA A 225 -0.84 -3.54 -1.49
CA ALA A 225 -0.40 -3.07 -2.80
C ALA A 225 0.14 -1.64 -2.71
N TYR A 226 1.44 -1.46 -2.93
CA TYR A 226 2.13 -0.18 -2.86
C TYR A 226 2.46 0.31 -4.27
N PHE A 227 2.04 1.53 -4.58
CA PHE A 227 2.10 2.10 -5.91
C PHE A 227 3.20 3.16 -5.98
N PHE A 228 4.36 2.79 -6.54
CA PHE A 228 5.46 3.71 -6.81
C PHE A 228 5.19 4.45 -8.12
N VAL A 229 4.35 5.49 -8.00
CA VAL A 229 3.67 6.14 -9.13
C VAL A 229 4.61 6.81 -10.15
N ARG A 230 5.90 6.93 -9.85
CA ARG A 230 6.90 7.45 -10.78
C ARG A 230 7.20 6.49 -11.94
N ALA A 231 7.05 5.19 -11.73
CA ALA A 231 7.36 4.13 -12.71
C ALA A 231 6.11 3.49 -13.33
N MET A 232 4.92 3.83 -12.84
CA MET A 232 3.65 3.43 -13.44
C MET A 232 3.37 4.31 -14.66
N VAL A 233 3.70 3.81 -15.85
CA VAL A 233 3.73 4.56 -17.12
C VAL A 233 2.74 4.03 -18.17
N GLY A 234 1.64 3.42 -17.72
CA GLY A 234 0.58 2.87 -18.56
C GLY A 234 0.92 1.46 -19.06
N LEU A 235 0.37 1.08 -20.23
CA LEU A 235 0.56 -0.25 -20.82
C LEU A 235 2.03 -0.60 -21.11
N ASP A 236 2.85 0.43 -21.37
CA ASP A 236 4.29 0.30 -21.65
C ASP A 236 5.12 0.02 -20.38
N THR A 237 4.50 -0.01 -19.19
CA THR A 237 5.20 -0.33 -17.94
C THR A 237 5.81 -1.73 -18.04
N PRO A 238 7.14 -1.88 -17.86
CA PRO A 238 7.80 -3.17 -17.94
C PRO A 238 7.18 -4.19 -16.99
N THR A 239 7.14 -5.44 -17.44
CA THR A 239 6.62 -6.57 -16.66
C THR A 239 7.66 -7.66 -16.59
N HIS A 240 7.86 -8.22 -15.40
CA HIS A 240 8.68 -9.39 -15.17
C HIS A 240 7.92 -10.36 -14.27
N ASP A 241 7.76 -11.61 -14.72
CA ASP A 241 7.00 -12.65 -14.01
C ASP A 241 5.61 -12.21 -13.54
N GLY A 242 4.91 -11.45 -14.40
CA GLY A 242 3.57 -10.92 -14.12
C GLY A 242 3.54 -9.70 -13.21
N HIS A 243 4.66 -9.28 -12.62
CA HIS A 243 4.77 -8.08 -11.80
C HIS A 243 5.20 -6.87 -12.62
N ARG A 244 4.55 -5.73 -12.38
CA ARG A 244 4.80 -4.49 -13.11
C ARG A 244 5.80 -3.62 -12.35
N HIS A 245 6.69 -2.97 -13.08
CA HIS A 245 7.57 -1.98 -12.46
C HIS A 245 6.75 -0.89 -11.78
N GLY A 246 7.17 -0.50 -10.59
CA GLY A 246 6.45 0.47 -9.77
C GLY A 246 5.22 -0.07 -9.03
N VAL A 247 4.88 -1.36 -9.12
CA VAL A 247 3.79 -1.95 -8.34
C VAL A 247 4.31 -3.09 -7.46
N PHE A 248 4.36 -2.84 -6.15
CA PHE A 248 4.68 -3.87 -5.17
C PHE A 248 3.40 -4.48 -4.61
N THR A 249 3.28 -5.80 -4.66
CA THR A 249 2.17 -6.55 -4.05
C THR A 249 2.68 -7.69 -3.19
N TRP A 250 2.02 -7.89 -2.05
CA TRP A 250 2.22 -9.04 -1.18
C TRP A 250 0.87 -9.57 -0.71
N GLN A 251 0.69 -10.89 -0.82
CA GLN A 251 -0.52 -11.58 -0.41
C GLN A 251 -0.40 -12.03 1.04
N ALA A 252 -1.41 -11.75 1.86
CA ALA A 252 -1.47 -12.22 3.24
C ALA A 252 -1.73 -13.73 3.33
N PRO A 253 -1.03 -14.48 4.22
CA PRO A 253 -1.43 -15.84 4.55
C PRO A 253 -2.78 -15.86 5.30
N PRO A 254 -3.54 -16.96 5.21
CA PRO A 254 -4.83 -17.08 5.90
C PRO A 254 -4.70 -16.92 7.42
N GLY A 255 -5.67 -16.26 8.04
CA GLY A 255 -5.72 -16.11 9.49
C GLY A 255 -4.78 -15.04 10.04
N LEU A 256 -4.07 -14.31 9.19
CA LEU A 256 -3.09 -13.31 9.62
C LEU A 256 -3.75 -12.19 10.41
N TRP A 257 -4.84 -11.64 9.88
CA TRP A 257 -5.39 -10.39 10.36
C TRP A 257 -6.07 -10.54 11.72
N SER A 258 -6.78 -11.65 11.92
CA SER A 258 -7.33 -12.02 13.23
C SER A 258 -6.22 -12.25 14.26
N GLN A 259 -5.18 -13.03 13.94
CA GLN A 259 -4.08 -13.29 14.88
C GLN A 259 -3.31 -12.02 15.26
N LEU A 260 -3.08 -11.11 14.31
CA LEU A 260 -2.47 -9.81 14.60
C LEU A 260 -3.39 -8.92 15.44
N SER A 261 -4.68 -8.89 15.14
CA SER A 261 -5.65 -8.12 15.93
C SER A 261 -5.76 -8.65 17.37
N ASP A 262 -5.81 -9.96 17.56
CA ASP A 262 -5.87 -10.61 18.86
C ASP A 262 -4.60 -10.33 19.66
N MET A 263 -3.44 -10.38 19.00
CA MET A 263 -2.16 -10.02 19.60
C MET A 263 -2.15 -8.58 20.10
N LEU A 264 -2.67 -7.63 19.30
CA LEU A 264 -2.78 -6.22 19.67
C LEU A 264 -3.94 -5.88 20.61
N SER A 265 -4.80 -6.84 20.95
CA SER A 265 -5.93 -6.67 21.89
C SER A 265 -5.67 -7.34 23.25
N ARG A 266 -4.47 -7.86 23.49
CA ARG A 266 -4.17 -8.56 24.75
C ARG A 266 -4.22 -7.61 25.93
N SER A 267 -4.99 -8.02 26.94
CA SER A 267 -4.98 -7.41 28.26
C SER A 267 -4.11 -8.20 29.23
N ALA A 268 -3.63 -7.50 30.25
CA ALA A 268 -2.93 -8.11 31.38
C ALA A 268 -3.84 -9.16 32.06
N LYS A 269 -3.26 -10.29 32.50
CA LYS A 269 -3.97 -11.30 33.29
C LYS A 269 -4.12 -10.88 34.75
#